data_AF-A0A961Z4N6-F1
#
_entry.id   AF-A0A961Z4N6-F1
#
_cell.length_a   1.000
_cell.length_b   1.000
_cell.length_c   1.000
_cell.angle_alpha   90.00
_cell.angle_beta   90.00
_cell.angle_gamma   90.00
#
_symmetry.space_group_name_H-M   'P 1'
#
loop_
_entity.id
_entity.type
_entity.pdbx_description
1 polymer ?
#
loop_
_entity_poly.entity_id
_entity_poly.type
_entity_poly.pdbx_seq_one_letter_code
_entity_poly.pdbx_strand_id
1 'polypeptide(L)'
;MNTMPQSAETVLALLTYLLVKHVLFDFVFQSSWQVENKGRYGHPAGFVHAGLHGLGTFAALLLAHMPLEISAMLGLGEGVFHYHADWAKDQITRRFAWTPKDQAFWTALGIDQTVHHASYLAVAAIAVMIA
;
A
#
# COMPACT_ATOMS: atom_id res chain seq x y z
N MET A 1 22.79 -18.88 -8.23
CA MET A 1 22.16 -18.64 -6.92
C MET A 1 20.95 -19.54 -6.85
N ASN A 2 20.92 -20.47 -5.90
CA ASN A 2 19.75 -21.33 -5.71
C ASN A 2 18.68 -20.51 -5.00
N THR A 3 17.68 -20.13 -5.75
CA THR A 3 16.44 -19.51 -5.31
C THR A 3 15.64 -20.51 -4.47
N MET A 4 15.32 -20.15 -3.22
CA MET A 4 14.51 -21.01 -2.35
C MET A 4 13.04 -20.67 -2.62
N PRO A 5 12.25 -21.61 -3.17
CA PRO A 5 10.83 -21.35 -3.41
C PRO A 5 10.16 -21.00 -2.08
N GLN A 6 9.46 -19.85 -2.03
CA GLN A 6 8.70 -19.49 -0.85
C GLN A 6 7.61 -20.53 -0.60
N SER A 7 7.52 -21.06 0.62
CA SER A 7 6.43 -21.96 0.98
C SER A 7 5.11 -21.18 0.99
N ALA A 8 3.99 -21.88 0.84
CA ALA A 8 2.67 -21.25 0.95
C ALA A 8 2.51 -20.49 2.28
N GLU A 9 3.14 -20.99 3.35
CA GLU A 9 3.19 -20.36 4.66
C GLU A 9 3.91 -19.00 4.62
N THR A 10 5.04 -18.90 3.92
CA THR A 10 5.77 -17.64 3.75
C THR A 10 4.93 -16.61 2.99
N VAL A 11 4.25 -17.02 1.92
CA VAL A 11 3.37 -16.11 1.14
C VAL A 11 2.19 -15.64 1.98
N LEU A 12 1.55 -16.54 2.73
CA LEU A 12 0.45 -16.20 3.63
C LEU A 12 0.92 -15.26 4.76
N ALA A 13 2.10 -15.48 5.33
CA ALA A 13 2.68 -14.60 6.34
C ALA A 13 2.99 -13.21 5.77
N LEU A 14 3.57 -13.14 4.58
CA LEU A 14 3.84 -11.89 3.86
C LEU A 14 2.55 -11.11 3.60
N LEU A 15 1.54 -11.75 3.01
CA LEU A 15 0.25 -11.11 2.74
C LEU A 15 -0.43 -10.66 4.03
N THR A 16 -0.40 -11.48 5.08
CA THR A 16 -0.96 -11.10 6.39
C THR A 16 -0.29 -9.86 6.94
N TYR A 17 1.04 -9.78 6.88
CA TYR A 17 1.79 -8.59 7.29
C TYR A 17 1.37 -7.37 6.48
N LEU A 18 1.29 -7.49 5.15
CA LEU A 18 0.93 -6.39 4.25
C LEU A 18 -0.51 -5.88 4.49
N LEU A 19 -1.44 -6.78 4.81
CA LEU A 19 -2.81 -6.40 5.16
C LEU A 19 -2.88 -5.70 6.53
N VAL A 20 -2.15 -6.22 7.52
CA VAL A 20 -2.10 -5.61 8.86
C VAL A 20 -1.41 -4.25 8.83
N LYS A 21 -0.28 -4.09 8.13
CA LYS A 21 0.36 -2.78 7.99
C LYS A 21 -0.60 -1.77 7.35
N HIS A 22 -1.38 -2.20 6.36
CA HIS A 22 -2.26 -1.32 5.61
C HIS A 22 -3.32 -0.73 6.53
N VAL A 23 -4.04 -1.56 7.29
CA VAL A 23 -5.06 -1.06 8.21
C VAL A 23 -4.45 -0.15 9.28
N LEU A 24 -3.24 -0.47 9.77
CA LEU A 24 -2.56 0.35 10.75
C LEU A 24 -2.18 1.73 10.17
N PHE A 25 -1.63 1.80 8.96
CA PHE A 25 -1.16 3.06 8.39
C PHE A 25 -2.28 3.93 7.81
N ASP A 26 -3.38 3.35 7.34
CA ASP A 26 -4.52 4.09 6.78
C ASP A 26 -5.56 4.51 7.81
N PHE A 27 -5.75 3.73 8.88
CA PHE A 27 -6.88 3.97 9.78
C PHE A 27 -6.47 4.22 11.22
N VAL A 28 -5.35 3.66 11.68
CA VAL A 28 -4.94 3.76 13.10
C VAL A 28 -3.93 4.87 13.31
N PHE A 29 -2.89 4.93 12.46
CA PHE A 29 -1.76 5.84 12.62
C PHE A 29 -1.79 7.01 11.64
N GLN A 30 -2.76 7.06 10.73
CA GLN A 30 -2.91 8.18 9.81
C GLN A 30 -3.30 9.45 10.58
N SER A 31 -2.45 10.48 10.51
CA SER A 31 -2.71 11.76 11.15
C SER A 31 -3.75 12.59 10.38
N SER A 32 -4.42 13.53 11.07
CA SER A 32 -5.31 14.51 10.42
C SER A 32 -4.59 15.31 9.34
N TRP A 33 -3.32 15.67 9.56
CA TRP A 33 -2.50 16.34 8.54
C TRP A 33 -2.36 15.51 7.25
N GLN A 34 -2.19 14.19 7.35
CA GLN A 34 -2.19 13.29 6.20
C GLN A 34 -3.56 13.23 5.53
N VAL A 35 -4.63 13.01 6.30
CA VAL A 35 -6.00 12.91 5.76
C VAL A 35 -6.38 14.16 4.96
N GLU A 36 -6.09 15.34 5.50
CA GLU A 36 -6.49 16.61 4.88
C GLU A 36 -5.69 16.94 3.61
N ASN A 37 -4.42 16.49 3.54
CA ASN A 37 -3.48 16.96 2.53
C ASN A 37 -2.95 15.90 1.56
N LYS A 38 -3.12 14.59 1.81
CA LYS A 38 -2.57 13.54 0.93
C LYS A 38 -3.17 13.57 -0.48
N GLY A 39 -4.38 14.10 -0.59
CA GLY A 39 -5.06 14.36 -1.86
C GLY A 39 -4.46 15.45 -2.74
N ARG A 40 -3.55 16.29 -2.22
CA ARG A 40 -2.90 17.35 -2.98
C ARG A 40 -1.64 16.79 -3.65
N TYR A 41 -1.62 16.79 -4.98
CA TYR A 41 -0.48 16.31 -5.74
C TYR A 41 0.80 17.07 -5.37
N GLY A 42 1.92 16.36 -5.18
CA GLY A 42 3.19 16.89 -4.69
C GLY A 42 3.25 17.25 -3.20
N HIS A 43 2.16 17.14 -2.43
CA HIS A 43 2.19 17.59 -1.04
C HIS A 43 2.97 16.62 -0.13
N PRO A 44 3.81 17.12 0.80
CA PRO A 44 4.61 16.27 1.69
C PRO A 44 3.81 15.24 2.47
N ALA A 45 2.56 15.56 2.83
CA ALA A 45 1.68 14.63 3.54
C ALA A 45 1.38 13.35 2.78
N GLY A 46 1.20 13.45 1.45
CA GLY A 46 1.02 12.27 0.61
C GLY A 46 2.32 11.46 0.51
N PHE A 47 3.47 12.13 0.39
CA PHE A 47 4.77 11.45 0.37
C PHE A 47 5.11 10.75 1.69
N VAL A 48 4.83 11.38 2.83
CA VAL A 48 5.05 10.76 4.15
C VAL A 48 4.15 9.54 4.32
N HIS A 49 2.87 9.64 3.98
CA HIS A 49 1.94 8.52 4.08
C HIS A 49 2.33 7.36 3.16
N ALA A 50 2.54 7.62 1.88
CA ALA A 50 2.98 6.62 0.92
C ALA A 50 4.36 6.04 1.25
N GLY A 51 5.27 6.86 1.81
CA GLY A 51 6.58 6.44 2.28
C GLY A 51 6.50 5.45 3.44
N LEU A 52 5.59 5.65 4.40
CA LEU A 52 5.34 4.68 5.47
C LEU A 52 4.89 3.33 4.89
N HIS A 53 3.99 3.34 3.91
CA HIS A 53 3.55 2.12 3.23
C HIS A 53 4.69 1.41 2.50
N GLY A 54 5.47 2.15 1.71
CA GLY A 54 6.61 1.59 0.99
C GLY A 54 7.70 1.04 1.92
N LEU A 55 7.99 1.73 3.03
CA LEU A 55 8.91 1.25 4.07
C LEU A 55 8.38 -0.01 4.76
N GLY A 56 7.08 -0.08 5.03
CA GLY A 56 6.44 -1.28 5.58
C GLY A 56 6.49 -2.45 4.61
N THR A 57 6.30 -2.22 3.30
CA THR A 57 6.44 -3.25 2.26
C THR A 57 7.89 -3.73 2.15
N PHE A 58 8.85 -2.82 2.18
CA PHE A 58 10.28 -3.13 2.23
C PHE A 58 10.61 -4.03 3.42
N ALA A 59 10.17 -3.66 4.63
CA ALA A 59 10.39 -4.45 5.83
C ALA A 59 9.76 -5.84 5.74
N ALA A 60 8.54 -5.94 5.21
CA ALA A 60 7.85 -7.22 5.00
C ALA A 60 8.65 -8.18 4.11
N LEU A 61 9.21 -7.67 3.01
CA LEU A 61 10.01 -8.45 2.06
C LEU A 61 11.34 -8.90 2.65
N LEU A 62 12.00 -8.05 3.44
CA LEU A 62 13.21 -8.46 4.18
C LEU A 62 12.92 -9.58 5.19
N LEU A 63 11.79 -9.51 5.91
CA LEU A 63 11.35 -10.59 6.81
C LEU A 63 11.03 -11.89 6.06
N ALA A 64 10.61 -11.78 4.79
CA ALA A 64 10.44 -12.90 3.88
C ALA A 64 11.76 -13.36 3.21
N HIS A 65 12.92 -12.88 3.69
CA HIS A 65 14.26 -13.21 3.19
C HIS A 65 14.51 -12.86 1.72
N MET A 66 13.79 -11.87 1.18
CA MET A 66 14.05 -11.37 -0.16
C MET A 66 15.37 -10.57 -0.21
N PRO A 67 16.08 -10.59 -1.35
CA PRO A 67 17.29 -9.77 -1.52
C PRO A 67 17.02 -8.29 -1.24
N LEU A 68 18.03 -7.58 -0.72
CA LEU A 68 17.91 -6.18 -0.30
C LEU A 68 17.47 -5.28 -1.45
N GLU A 69 18.08 -5.46 -2.63
CA GLU A 69 17.84 -4.66 -3.82
C GLU A 69 16.40 -4.85 -4.33
N ILE A 70 15.94 -6.11 -4.37
CA ILE A 70 14.58 -6.46 -4.76
C ILE A 70 13.57 -5.88 -3.77
N SER A 71 13.84 -6.02 -2.47
CA SER A 71 12.97 -5.48 -1.41
C SER A 71 12.86 -3.96 -1.54
N ALA A 72 13.97 -3.27 -1.77
CA ALA A 72 14.00 -1.82 -1.92
C ALA A 72 13.25 -1.36 -3.16
N MET A 73 13.44 -2.04 -4.30
CA MET A 73 12.73 -1.75 -5.54
C MET A 73 11.22 -1.95 -5.39
N LEU A 74 10.78 -3.06 -4.81
CA LEU A 74 9.35 -3.35 -4.63
C LEU A 74 8.72 -2.44 -3.57
N GLY A 75 9.41 -2.14 -2.47
CA GLY A 75 8.94 -1.19 -1.46
C GLY A 75 8.79 0.22 -2.01
N LEU A 76 9.76 0.71 -2.79
CA LEU A 76 9.66 2.00 -3.47
C LEU A 76 8.52 2.00 -4.49
N GLY A 77 8.41 0.94 -5.30
CA GLY A 77 7.34 0.79 -6.30
C GLY A 77 5.96 0.79 -5.67
N GLU A 78 5.79 0.07 -4.56
CA GLU A 78 4.53 0.06 -3.81
C GLU A 78 4.21 1.43 -3.22
N GLY A 79 5.18 2.14 -2.62
CA GLY A 79 4.97 3.50 -2.14
C GLY A 79 4.56 4.47 -3.26
N VAL A 80 5.21 4.40 -4.43
CA VAL A 80 4.82 5.23 -5.59
C VAL A 80 3.41 4.89 -6.06
N PHE A 81 3.06 3.61 -6.14
CA PHE A 81 1.71 3.17 -6.51
C PHE A 81 0.66 3.67 -5.49
N HIS A 82 0.93 3.46 -4.20
CA HIS A 82 0.08 3.86 -3.09
C HIS A 82 -0.24 5.35 -3.14
N TYR A 83 0.79 6.19 -3.33
CA TYR A 83 0.65 7.62 -3.49
C TYR A 83 -0.37 8.01 -4.58
N HIS A 84 -0.27 7.38 -5.75
CA HIS A 84 -1.13 7.70 -6.88
C HIS A 84 -2.55 7.13 -6.72
N ALA A 85 -2.71 5.96 -6.11
CA ALA A 85 -4.00 5.37 -5.80
C ALA A 85 -4.79 6.26 -4.82
N ASP A 86 -4.14 6.66 -3.72
CA ASP A 86 -4.71 7.56 -2.74
C ASP A 86 -5.11 8.92 -3.33
N TRP A 87 -4.19 9.50 -4.11
CA TRP A 87 -4.44 10.75 -4.80
C TRP A 87 -5.66 10.61 -5.72
N ALA A 88 -5.71 9.55 -6.53
CA ALA A 88 -6.81 9.34 -7.48
C ALA A 88 -8.16 9.19 -6.77
N LYS A 89 -8.24 8.41 -5.68
CA LYS A 89 -9.47 8.28 -4.91
C LYS A 89 -9.89 9.63 -4.32
N ASP A 90 -8.98 10.37 -3.73
CA ASP A 90 -9.29 11.68 -3.14
C ASP A 90 -9.77 12.68 -4.21
N GLN A 91 -9.16 12.69 -5.41
CA GLN A 91 -9.63 13.51 -6.54
C GLN A 91 -11.06 13.13 -6.96
N ILE A 92 -11.37 11.84 -7.04
CA ILE A 92 -12.71 11.36 -7.40
C ILE A 92 -13.71 11.82 -6.33
N THR A 93 -13.44 11.58 -5.06
CA THR A 93 -14.32 11.97 -3.95
C THR A 93 -14.56 13.48 -3.92
N ARG A 94 -13.52 14.31 -4.14
CA ARG A 94 -13.66 15.78 -4.20
C ARG A 94 -14.43 16.25 -5.43
N ARG A 95 -14.18 15.66 -6.60
CA ARG A 95 -14.84 16.03 -7.85
C ARG A 95 -16.37 15.88 -7.76
N PHE A 96 -16.82 14.84 -7.06
CA PHE A 96 -18.25 14.57 -6.85
C PHE A 96 -18.80 15.08 -5.52
N ALA A 97 -17.98 15.79 -4.73
CA ALA A 97 -18.32 16.29 -3.40
C ALA A 97 -18.93 15.22 -2.46
N TRP A 98 -18.50 13.97 -2.59
CA TRP A 98 -19.01 12.88 -1.76
C TRP A 98 -18.50 13.02 -0.32
N THR A 99 -19.41 12.83 0.61
CA THR A 99 -19.17 12.86 2.05
C THR A 99 -19.49 11.50 2.67
N PRO A 100 -19.12 11.23 3.93
CA PRO A 100 -19.51 10.00 4.61
C PRO A 100 -21.03 9.75 4.71
N LYS A 101 -21.88 10.75 4.40
CA LYS A 101 -23.34 10.59 4.31
C LYS A 101 -23.78 9.92 3.00
N ASP A 102 -22.90 9.89 2.00
CA ASP A 102 -23.18 9.38 0.66
C ASP A 102 -22.69 7.93 0.52
N GLN A 103 -23.52 7.03 -0.01
CA GLN A 103 -23.11 5.64 -0.29
C GLN A 103 -21.86 5.58 -1.19
N ALA A 104 -21.75 6.49 -2.15
CA ALA A 104 -20.64 6.53 -3.09
C ALA A 104 -19.28 6.79 -2.40
N PHE A 105 -19.25 7.50 -1.27
CA PHE A 105 -18.04 7.65 -0.47
C PHE A 105 -17.54 6.30 0.05
N TRP A 106 -18.45 5.49 0.60
CA TRP A 106 -18.13 4.14 1.11
C TRP A 106 -17.76 3.17 -0.01
N THR A 107 -18.40 3.28 -1.18
CA THR A 107 -18.00 2.53 -2.37
C THR A 107 -16.59 2.91 -2.83
N ALA A 108 -16.27 4.20 -2.91
CA ALA A 108 -14.94 4.66 -3.27
C ALA A 108 -13.89 4.19 -2.25
N LEU A 109 -14.20 4.25 -0.96
CA LEU A 109 -13.34 3.69 0.10
C LEU A 109 -13.11 2.19 -0.10
N GLY A 110 -14.16 1.38 -0.31
CA GLY A 110 -14.00 -0.07 -0.52
C GLY A 110 -13.16 -0.41 -1.75
N ILE A 111 -13.35 0.33 -2.85
CA ILE A 111 -12.54 0.16 -4.08
C ILE A 111 -11.08 0.52 -3.80
N ASP A 112 -10.84 1.63 -3.11
CA ASP A 112 -9.52 2.08 -2.70
C ASP A 112 -8.77 1.01 -1.89
N GLN A 113 -9.41 0.42 -0.88
CA GLN A 113 -8.83 -0.70 -0.13
C GLN A 113 -8.52 -1.91 -1.02
N THR A 114 -9.42 -2.22 -1.96
CA THR A 114 -9.23 -3.34 -2.90
C THR A 114 -8.03 -3.11 -3.82
N VAL A 115 -7.85 -1.89 -4.32
CA VAL A 115 -6.73 -1.52 -5.21
C VAL A 115 -5.39 -1.66 -4.49
N HIS A 116 -5.30 -1.24 -3.23
CA HIS A 116 -4.09 -1.41 -2.43
C HIS A 116 -3.82 -2.89 -2.09
N HIS A 117 -4.84 -3.67 -1.76
CA HIS A 117 -4.66 -5.12 -1.57
C HIS A 117 -4.21 -5.84 -2.85
N ALA A 118 -4.70 -5.39 -4.01
CA ALA A 118 -4.25 -5.93 -5.30
C ALA A 118 -2.76 -5.62 -5.57
N SER A 119 -2.25 -4.46 -5.12
CA SER A 119 -0.82 -4.15 -5.22
C SER A 119 0.02 -5.11 -4.37
N TYR A 120 -0.46 -5.50 -3.19
CA TYR A 120 0.20 -6.51 -2.35
C TYR A 120 0.20 -7.91 -2.97
N LEU A 121 -0.89 -8.30 -3.64
CA LEU A 121 -0.90 -9.53 -4.42
C LEU A 121 0.14 -9.49 -5.54
N ALA A 122 0.31 -8.35 -6.22
CA ALA A 122 1.34 -8.18 -7.23
C ALA A 122 2.76 -8.26 -6.63
N VAL A 123 3.00 -7.59 -5.49
CA VAL A 123 4.28 -7.68 -4.76
C VAL A 123 4.60 -9.11 -4.37
N ALA A 124 3.64 -9.84 -3.78
CA ALA A 124 3.82 -11.23 -3.38
C ALA A 124 4.03 -12.15 -4.60
N ALA A 125 3.29 -11.95 -5.68
CA ALA A 125 3.46 -12.72 -6.92
C ALA A 125 4.85 -12.50 -7.52
N ILE A 126 5.32 -11.25 -7.59
CA ILE A 126 6.66 -10.91 -8.07
C ILE A 126 7.71 -11.58 -7.17
N ALA A 127 7.56 -11.46 -5.84
CA ALA A 127 8.47 -12.08 -4.89
C ALA A 127 8.57 -13.59 -5.09
N VAL A 128 7.45 -14.30 -5.28
CA VAL A 128 7.44 -15.75 -5.54
C VAL A 128 8.07 -16.10 -6.88
N MET A 129 7.84 -15.31 -7.93
CA MET A 129 8.36 -15.60 -9.28
C MET A 129 9.87 -15.41 -9.41
N ILE A 130 10.48 -14.60 -8.55
CA ILE A 130 11.92 -14.29 -8.59
C ILE A 130 12.71 -14.92 -7.42
N ALA A 131 12.00 -15.49 -6.44
CA ALA A 131 12.56 -16.16 -5.27
C ALA A 131 13.04 -17.57 -5.58
#